data_AF-A0A9D4XPN2-F1
#
_entry.id   AF-A0A9D4XPN2-F1
#
_cell.length_a   1.000
_cell.length_b   1.000
_cell.length_c   1.000
_cell.angle_alpha   90.00
_cell.angle_beta   90.00
_cell.angle_gamma   90.00
#
_symmetry.space_group_name_H-M   'P 1'
#
loop_
_entity.id
_entity.type
_entity.pdbx_description
1 polymer ?
#
loop_
_entity_poly.entity_id
_entity_poly.type
_entity_poly.pdbx_seq_one_letter_code
_entity_poly.pdbx_strand_id
1 'polypeptide(L)'
;MYINFVSPNNHEYLAGFAKGVGKDLVVLMAARASRMENQDAIDCAIVSMLADPKEARAGIKEVHFLPFNPTDKRTALTYIDGAGNMHRVSKGAPEQILNLAQNKAEIERKVHAMIDKFAERGLRSLGIARQEVPEGSKESAGGPWEFVALLPLFDPPRHDSAETIRRALDLGVSVKMITGDQLAIGKETGRRLGMGTNI
;
A
#
# COMPACT_ATOMS: atom_id res chain seq x y z
N MET A 1 -11.63 5.08 11.43
CA MET A 1 -11.53 4.86 9.98
C MET A 1 -10.98 3.47 9.84
N TYR A 2 -11.73 2.53 9.24
CA TYR A 2 -11.27 1.16 9.06
C TYR A 2 -10.84 1.01 7.62
N ILE A 3 -9.53 0.98 7.39
CA ILE A 3 -8.99 0.69 6.07
C ILE A 3 -9.14 -0.81 5.84
N ASN A 4 -9.71 -1.20 4.71
CA ASN A 4 -9.83 -2.60 4.31
C ASN A 4 -9.16 -2.76 2.95
N PHE A 5 -8.44 -3.87 2.74
CA PHE A 5 -8.13 -4.27 1.38
C PHE A 5 -9.38 -4.84 0.72
N VAL A 6 -9.48 -4.68 -0.60
CA VAL A 6 -10.47 -5.45 -1.35
C VAL A 6 -10.13 -6.94 -1.13
N SER A 7 -11.12 -7.71 -0.67
CA SER A 7 -10.94 -9.10 -0.21
C SER A 7 -9.97 -9.91 -1.09
N PRO A 8 -9.03 -10.68 -0.51
CA PRO A 8 -8.11 -11.53 -1.27
C PRO A 8 -8.83 -12.60 -2.12
N ASN A 9 -10.08 -12.93 -1.79
CA ASN A 9 -10.93 -13.83 -2.58
C ASN A 9 -11.52 -13.19 -3.84
N ASN A 10 -11.38 -11.87 -4.00
CA ASN A 10 -11.78 -11.16 -5.20
C ASN A 10 -10.56 -11.10 -6.14
N HIS A 11 -10.48 -12.04 -7.08
CA HIS A 11 -9.28 -12.35 -7.85
C HIS A 11 -8.75 -11.24 -8.78
N GLU A 12 -9.42 -10.09 -8.88
CA GLU A 12 -9.15 -9.01 -9.87
C GLU A 12 -8.17 -7.90 -9.41
N TYR A 13 -7.65 -7.93 -8.17
CA TYR A 13 -7.11 -6.71 -7.55
C TYR A 13 -5.60 -6.65 -7.32
N LEU A 14 -4.85 -7.74 -7.49
CA LEU A 14 -3.38 -7.73 -7.34
C LEU A 14 -2.72 -7.64 -8.72
N ALA A 15 -2.05 -6.51 -8.99
CA ALA A 15 -1.29 -6.32 -10.22
C ALA A 15 0.18 -6.70 -9.96
N GLY A 16 0.59 -7.89 -10.40
CA GLY A 16 1.97 -8.37 -10.29
C GLY A 16 2.84 -7.92 -11.47
N PHE A 17 4.06 -7.49 -11.17
CA PHE A 17 5.06 -7.03 -12.16
C PHE A 17 6.34 -7.88 -12.12
N ALA A 18 6.58 -8.61 -11.02
CA ALA A 18 7.67 -9.56 -10.86
C ALA A 18 7.27 -10.97 -11.34
N LYS A 19 8.17 -11.65 -12.07
CA LYS A 19 7.94 -13.04 -12.51
C LYS A 19 8.04 -14.00 -11.32
N GLY A 20 7.13 -14.98 -11.26
CA GLY A 20 7.17 -16.04 -10.25
C GLY A 20 6.73 -15.62 -8.85
N VAL A 21 6.23 -14.40 -8.65
CA VAL A 21 5.70 -13.94 -7.37
C VAL A 21 4.19 -14.16 -7.32
N GLY A 22 3.76 -15.15 -6.53
CA GLY A 22 2.35 -15.41 -6.27
C GLY A 22 1.70 -14.34 -5.37
N LYS A 23 0.37 -14.26 -5.38
CA LYS A 23 -0.40 -13.28 -4.61
C LYS A 23 -0.16 -13.38 -3.11
N ASP A 24 -0.13 -14.59 -2.56
CA ASP A 24 0.11 -14.81 -1.13
C ASP A 24 1.48 -14.29 -0.71
N LEU A 25 2.47 -14.45 -1.59
CA LEU A 25 3.82 -13.93 -1.36
C LEU A 25 3.84 -12.39 -1.38
N VAL A 26 3.04 -11.74 -2.24
CA VAL A 26 2.90 -10.27 -2.23
C VAL A 26 2.32 -9.79 -0.90
N VAL A 27 1.24 -10.43 -0.43
CA VAL A 27 0.61 -10.07 0.86
C VAL A 27 1.59 -10.30 2.01
N LEU A 28 2.31 -11.42 2.01
CA LEU A 28 3.34 -11.70 3.00
C LEU A 28 4.48 -10.67 2.98
N MET A 29 4.94 -10.24 1.81
CA MET A 29 5.95 -9.18 1.67
C MET A 29 5.44 -7.84 2.21
N ALA A 30 4.19 -7.48 1.92
CA ALA A 30 3.56 -6.28 2.46
C ALA A 30 3.44 -6.36 3.99
N ALA A 31 3.04 -7.51 4.53
CA ALA A 31 2.93 -7.74 5.97
C ALA A 31 4.30 -7.70 6.66
N ARG A 32 5.34 -8.25 6.03
CA ARG A 32 6.73 -8.11 6.48
C ARG A 32 7.15 -6.64 6.57
N ALA A 33 6.82 -5.84 5.56
CA ALA A 33 7.10 -4.40 5.56
C ALA A 33 6.18 -3.57 6.48
N SER A 34 5.26 -4.19 7.23
CA SER A 34 4.39 -3.55 8.23
C SER A 34 5.00 -3.62 9.62
N ARG A 35 4.70 -2.65 10.49
CA ARG A 35 4.97 -2.78 11.91
C ARG A 35 4.09 -3.89 12.50
N MET A 36 4.58 -4.55 13.55
CA MET A 36 3.79 -5.51 14.32
C MET A 36 3.15 -4.88 15.56
N GLU A 37 3.74 -3.80 16.08
CA GLU A 37 3.27 -3.08 17.26
C GLU A 37 3.01 -1.61 16.91
N ASN A 38 2.04 -0.99 17.60
CA ASN A 38 1.61 0.40 17.34
C ASN A 38 1.36 0.65 15.84
N GLN A 39 0.62 -0.29 15.24
CA GLN A 39 0.32 -0.32 13.82
C GLN A 39 -0.53 0.89 13.42
N ASP A 40 -0.18 1.50 12.29
CA ASP A 40 -1.11 2.40 11.63
C ASP A 40 -2.26 1.60 10.98
N ALA A 41 -3.29 2.30 10.51
CA ALA A 41 -4.46 1.64 9.95
C ALA A 41 -4.16 0.80 8.70
N ILE A 42 -3.11 1.15 7.93
CA ILE A 42 -2.69 0.40 6.74
C ILE A 42 -1.94 -0.87 7.15
N ASP A 43 -1.03 -0.76 8.12
CA ASP A 43 -0.32 -1.88 8.72
C ASP A 43 -1.30 -2.92 9.28
N CYS A 44 -2.28 -2.47 10.08
CA CYS A 44 -3.36 -3.31 10.60
C CYS A 44 -4.11 -4.04 9.48
N ALA A 45 -4.49 -3.31 8.43
CA ALA A 45 -5.26 -3.86 7.32
C ALA A 45 -4.47 -4.94 6.56
N ILE A 46 -3.17 -4.74 6.32
CA ILE A 46 -2.31 -5.71 5.63
C ILE A 46 -2.10 -6.96 6.49
N VAL A 47 -1.76 -6.79 7.76
CA VAL A 47 -1.50 -7.92 8.67
C VAL A 47 -2.76 -8.76 8.83
N SER A 48 -3.94 -8.13 8.84
CA SER A 48 -5.24 -8.83 8.89
C SER A 48 -5.60 -9.59 7.61
N MET A 49 -4.86 -9.40 6.50
CA MET A 49 -5.03 -10.22 5.30
C MET A 49 -4.37 -11.61 5.42
N LEU A 50 -3.45 -11.78 6.38
CA LEU A 50 -2.86 -13.08 6.67
C LEU A 50 -3.83 -13.94 7.47
N ALA A 51 -3.73 -15.27 7.31
CA ALA A 51 -4.52 -16.20 8.12
C ALA A 51 -4.11 -16.15 9.59
N ASP A 52 -2.80 -16.11 9.85
CA ASP A 52 -2.23 -15.81 11.17
C ASP A 52 -1.25 -14.62 11.06
N PRO A 53 -1.46 -13.51 11.81
CA PRO A 53 -0.53 -12.39 11.89
C PRO A 53 0.93 -12.78 12.16
N LYS A 54 1.18 -13.91 12.84
CA LYS A 54 2.53 -14.40 13.12
C LYS A 54 3.30 -14.80 11.86
N GLU A 55 2.60 -15.15 10.77
CA GLU A 55 3.22 -15.47 9.49
C GLU A 55 4.08 -14.31 8.96
N ALA A 56 3.73 -13.06 9.30
CA ALA A 56 4.49 -11.87 8.91
C ALA A 56 5.95 -11.88 9.40
N ARG A 57 6.28 -12.67 10.44
CA ARG A 57 7.64 -12.83 10.97
C ARG A 57 8.09 -14.30 11.05
N ALA A 58 7.28 -15.24 10.59
CA ALA A 58 7.62 -16.66 10.61
C ALA A 58 8.81 -16.97 9.69
N GLY A 59 9.76 -17.76 10.20
CA GLY A 59 10.91 -18.24 9.44
C GLY A 59 11.91 -17.17 9.00
N ILE A 60 11.85 -15.97 9.58
CA ILE A 60 12.79 -14.88 9.29
C ILE A 60 13.37 -14.30 10.59
N LYS A 61 14.60 -13.80 10.49
CA LYS A 61 15.22 -12.97 11.53
C LYS A 61 15.18 -11.51 11.10
N GLU A 62 14.42 -10.69 11.83
CA GLU A 62 14.39 -9.25 11.61
C GLU A 62 15.77 -8.63 11.93
N VAL A 63 16.26 -7.79 11.02
CA VAL A 63 17.55 -7.08 11.16
C VAL A 63 17.34 -5.59 11.38
N HIS A 64 16.47 -4.98 10.58
CA HIS A 64 16.20 -3.55 10.68
C HIS A 64 14.86 -3.19 10.03
N PHE A 65 14.07 -2.37 10.72
CA PHE A 65 12.84 -1.80 10.19
C PHE A 65 13.01 -0.30 9.95
N LEU A 66 12.84 0.14 8.71
CA LEU A 66 12.78 1.55 8.32
C LEU A 66 11.33 2.03 8.46
N PRO A 67 11.04 2.93 9.43
CA PRO A 67 9.68 3.43 9.63
C PRO A 67 9.28 4.44 8.55
N PHE A 68 7.97 4.68 8.45
CA PHE A 68 7.42 5.66 7.54
C PHE A 68 7.95 7.05 7.87
N ASN A 69 8.33 7.80 6.84
CA ASN A 69 8.51 9.24 6.94
C ASN A 69 7.80 9.95 5.77
N PRO A 70 7.32 11.20 5.95
CA PRO A 70 6.56 11.92 4.93
C PRO A 70 7.31 12.24 3.63
N THR A 71 8.65 12.23 3.67
CA THR A 71 9.51 12.52 2.52
C THR A 71 9.62 11.30 1.60
N ASP A 72 9.96 10.14 2.18
CA ASP A 72 10.18 8.88 1.47
C ASP A 72 8.86 8.16 1.18
N LYS A 73 7.82 8.40 1.99
CA LYS A 73 6.48 7.82 1.90
C LYS A 73 6.46 6.29 1.76
N ARG A 74 7.39 5.62 2.43
CA ARG A 74 7.52 4.15 2.44
C ARG A 74 8.01 3.63 3.78
N THR A 75 7.77 2.35 4.03
CA THR A 75 8.41 1.56 5.09
C THR A 75 9.24 0.45 4.45
N ALA A 76 10.21 -0.09 5.18
CA ALA A 76 10.96 -1.26 4.71
C ALA A 76 11.37 -2.17 5.86
N LEU A 77 11.39 -3.47 5.61
CA LEU A 77 11.97 -4.47 6.52
C LEU A 77 13.20 -5.10 5.84
N THR A 78 14.33 -5.09 6.53
CA THR A 78 15.50 -5.91 6.22
C THR A 78 15.50 -7.13 7.14
N TYR A 79 15.61 -8.33 6.57
CA TYR A 79 15.55 -9.59 7.30
C TYR A 79 16.47 -10.64 6.69
N ILE A 80 16.81 -11.65 7.48
CA ILE A 80 17.52 -12.84 7.03
C ILE A 80 16.51 -13.99 6.97
N ASP A 81 16.46 -14.72 5.85
CA ASP A 81 15.59 -15.88 5.68
C ASP A 81 16.16 -17.15 6.32
N GLY A 82 15.40 -18.25 6.31
CA GLY A 82 15.83 -19.54 6.85
C GLY A 82 17.03 -20.18 6.12
N ALA A 83 17.37 -19.71 4.92
CA ALA A 83 18.56 -20.14 4.18
C ALA A 83 19.79 -19.28 4.48
N GLY A 84 19.65 -18.24 5.31
CA GLY A 84 20.73 -17.33 5.68
C GLY A 84 20.92 -16.16 4.71
N ASN A 85 20.05 -16.00 3.71
CA ASN A 85 20.15 -14.89 2.75
C ASN A 85 19.47 -13.63 3.32
N MET A 86 20.11 -12.49 3.13
CA MET A 86 19.55 -11.20 3.55
C MET A 86 18.71 -10.59 2.43
N HIS A 87 17.49 -10.19 2.79
CA HIS A 87 16.50 -9.59 1.91
C HIS A 87 16.02 -8.27 2.47
N ARG A 88 15.53 -7.40 1.59
CA ARG A 88 14.83 -6.18 1.97
C ARG A 88 13.54 -6.06 1.18
N VAL A 89 12.44 -5.83 1.89
CA VAL A 89 11.11 -5.60 1.29
C VAL A 89 10.64 -4.21 1.70
N SER A 90 9.96 -3.53 0.79
CA SER A 90 9.43 -2.18 1.04
C SER A 90 8.01 -2.06 0.52
N LYS A 91 7.23 -1.26 1.23
CA LYS A 91 5.89 -0.85 0.80
C LYS A 91 5.72 0.66 0.96
N GLY A 92 4.90 1.28 0.12
CA GLY A 92 4.69 2.71 0.21
C GLY A 92 3.88 3.30 -0.94
N ALA A 93 3.95 4.63 -1.06
CA ALA A 93 3.36 5.34 -2.17
C ALA A 93 3.87 4.76 -3.51
N PRO A 94 2.98 4.41 -4.45
CA PRO A 94 3.37 3.72 -5.69
C PRO A 94 4.49 4.41 -6.45
N GLU A 95 4.44 5.74 -6.60
CA GLU A 95 5.50 6.51 -7.27
C GLU A 95 6.86 6.37 -6.59
N GLN A 96 6.90 6.36 -5.25
CA GLN A 96 8.15 6.24 -4.51
C GLN A 96 8.74 4.84 -4.58
N ILE A 97 7.88 3.82 -4.65
CA ILE A 97 8.30 2.45 -4.83
C ILE A 97 8.74 2.20 -6.29
N LEU A 98 8.04 2.79 -7.26
CA LEU A 98 8.40 2.74 -8.68
C LEU A 98 9.74 3.43 -8.95
N ASN A 99 10.03 4.54 -8.26
CA ASN A 99 11.31 5.24 -8.34
C ASN A 99 12.50 4.41 -7.81
N LEU A 100 12.26 3.40 -6.99
CA LEU A 100 13.31 2.46 -6.55
C LEU A 100 13.65 1.43 -7.63
N ALA A 101 12.66 1.05 -8.45
CA ALA A 101 12.75 -0.09 -9.34
C ALA A 101 13.77 0.12 -10.46
N GLN A 102 14.66 -0.85 -10.66
CA GLN A 102 15.70 -0.77 -11.70
C GLN A 102 15.10 -0.66 -13.10
N ASN A 103 14.01 -1.38 -13.36
CA ASN A 103 13.33 -1.42 -14.66
C ASN A 103 12.16 -0.42 -14.76
N LYS A 104 12.17 0.67 -13.97
CA LYS A 104 11.12 1.70 -13.95
C LYS A 104 10.59 2.05 -15.34
N ALA A 105 11.49 2.40 -16.28
CA ALA A 105 11.11 2.87 -17.61
C ALA A 105 10.27 1.85 -18.41
N GLU A 106 10.41 0.56 -18.13
CA GLU A 106 9.65 -0.51 -18.80
C GLU A 106 8.25 -0.68 -18.21
N ILE A 107 8.12 -0.57 -16.88
CA ILE A 107 6.89 -0.88 -16.15
C ILE A 107 6.04 0.35 -15.82
N GLU A 108 6.62 1.55 -15.84
CA GLU A 108 5.98 2.81 -15.40
C GLU A 108 4.61 3.03 -16.02
N ARG A 109 4.49 2.92 -17.34
CA ARG A 109 3.21 3.08 -18.04
C ARG A 109 2.14 2.09 -17.58
N LYS A 110 2.53 0.84 -17.33
CA LYS A 110 1.60 -0.21 -16.87
C LYS A 110 1.21 0.02 -15.40
N VAL A 111 2.15 0.47 -14.57
CA VAL A 111 1.91 0.81 -13.17
C VAL A 111 0.93 1.98 -13.08
N HIS A 112 1.17 3.08 -13.80
CA HIS A 112 0.26 4.23 -13.84
C HIS A 112 -1.14 3.86 -14.32
N ALA A 113 -1.25 3.10 -15.42
CA ALA A 113 -2.54 2.64 -15.92
C ALA A 113 -3.33 1.81 -14.88
N MET A 114 -2.65 1.01 -14.06
CA MET A 114 -3.29 0.25 -12.99
C MET A 114 -3.69 1.13 -11.80
N ILE A 115 -2.87 2.12 -11.45
CA ILE A 115 -3.21 3.10 -10.42
C ILE A 115 -4.47 3.86 -10.83
N ASP A 116 -4.56 4.33 -12.08
CA ASP A 116 -5.73 5.04 -12.58
C ASP A 116 -6.99 4.15 -12.54
N LYS A 117 -6.88 2.89 -12.96
CA LYS A 117 -7.98 1.90 -12.89
C LYS A 117 -8.47 1.67 -11.46
N PHE A 118 -7.57 1.70 -10.47
CA PHE A 118 -7.95 1.63 -9.06
C PHE A 118 -8.59 2.94 -8.58
N ALA A 119 -8.04 4.08 -9.01
CA ALA A 119 -8.53 5.40 -8.64
C ALA A 119 -9.95 5.67 -9.15
N GLU A 120 -10.29 5.26 -10.37
CA GLU A 120 -11.64 5.30 -10.95
C GLU A 120 -12.70 4.59 -10.08
N ARG A 121 -12.26 3.65 -9.26
CA ARG A 121 -13.11 2.86 -8.37
C ARG A 121 -13.08 3.35 -6.92
N GLY A 122 -12.36 4.44 -6.66
CA GLY A 122 -12.14 5.00 -5.33
C GLY A 122 -11.18 4.16 -4.47
N LEU A 123 -10.28 3.40 -5.10
CA LEU A 123 -9.29 2.59 -4.42
C LEU A 123 -7.93 3.31 -4.42
N ARG A 124 -7.31 3.44 -3.25
CA ARG A 124 -5.94 3.91 -3.10
C ARG A 124 -4.98 2.79 -3.51
N SER A 125 -3.84 3.12 -4.09
CA SER A 125 -2.82 2.14 -4.49
C SER A 125 -1.65 2.14 -3.52
N LEU A 126 -1.12 0.96 -3.20
CA LEU A 126 0.10 0.75 -2.41
C LEU A 126 1.10 -0.08 -3.22
N GLY A 127 2.30 0.46 -3.46
CA GLY A 127 3.36 -0.25 -4.16
C GLY A 127 4.16 -1.14 -3.23
N ILE A 128 4.61 -2.31 -3.72
CA ILE A 128 5.51 -3.24 -3.04
C ILE A 128 6.75 -3.46 -3.91
N ALA A 129 7.92 -3.42 -3.30
CA ALA A 129 9.18 -3.79 -3.94
C ALA A 129 10.02 -4.67 -3.02
N ARG A 130 10.94 -5.42 -3.63
CA ARG A 130 11.93 -6.23 -2.92
C ARG A 130 13.31 -6.07 -3.53
N GLN A 131 14.34 -6.39 -2.76
CA GLN A 131 15.70 -6.56 -3.23
C GLN A 131 16.43 -7.59 -2.37
N GLU A 132 17.49 -8.16 -2.92
CA GLU A 132 18.47 -8.93 -2.15
C GLU A 132 19.53 -7.99 -1.56
N VAL A 133 20.19 -8.41 -0.47
CA VAL A 133 21.30 -7.68 0.16
C VAL A 133 22.51 -8.61 0.31
N PRO A 134 23.25 -8.88 -0.79
CA PRO A 134 24.31 -9.90 -0.80
C PRO A 134 25.46 -9.59 0.17
N GLU A 135 25.74 -8.31 0.42
CA GLU A 135 26.79 -7.87 1.35
C GLU A 135 26.47 -8.20 2.82
N GLY A 136 25.25 -8.63 3.14
CA GLY A 136 24.88 -9.05 4.50
C GLY A 136 24.89 -7.94 5.55
N SER A 137 24.96 -6.68 5.14
CA SER A 137 24.94 -5.51 6.03
C SER A 137 23.69 -4.68 5.83
N LYS A 138 23.08 -4.24 6.95
CA LYS A 138 21.92 -3.34 6.93
C LYS A 138 22.22 -1.99 6.29
N GLU A 139 23.47 -1.55 6.31
CA GLU A 139 23.92 -0.27 5.75
C GLU A 139 24.21 -0.36 4.24
N SER A 140 24.27 -1.58 3.69
CA SER A 140 24.43 -1.78 2.26
C SER A 140 23.23 -1.23 1.49
N ALA A 141 23.52 -0.64 0.33
CA ALA A 141 22.50 -0.29 -0.65
C ALA A 141 21.69 -1.53 -1.08
N GLY A 142 22.33 -2.71 -1.09
CA GLY A 142 21.78 -3.96 -1.61
C GLY A 142 21.84 -4.01 -3.14
N GLY A 143 21.23 -5.06 -3.69
CA GLY A 143 21.05 -5.22 -5.14
C GLY A 143 19.96 -4.29 -5.70
N PRO A 144 19.67 -4.41 -7.00
CA PRO A 144 18.60 -3.64 -7.60
C PRO A 144 17.22 -3.98 -7.01
N TRP A 145 16.39 -2.96 -6.81
CA TRP A 145 15.00 -3.17 -6.43
C TRP A 145 14.18 -3.70 -7.62
N GLU A 146 13.39 -4.71 -7.33
CA GLU A 146 12.35 -5.23 -8.20
C GLU A 146 10.99 -4.70 -7.72
N PHE A 147 10.25 -4.04 -8.61
CA PHE A 147 8.85 -3.69 -8.33
C PHE A 147 7.99 -4.94 -8.41
N VAL A 148 7.40 -5.33 -7.29
CA VAL A 148 6.70 -6.60 -7.18
C VAL A 148 5.24 -6.46 -7.58
N ALA A 149 4.52 -5.53 -6.96
CA ALA A 149 3.08 -5.43 -7.13
C ALA A 149 2.48 -4.09 -6.69
N LEU A 150 1.24 -3.86 -7.12
CA LEU A 150 0.32 -2.89 -6.51
C LEU A 150 -0.77 -3.62 -5.72
N LEU A 151 -1.05 -3.16 -4.50
CA LEU A 151 -2.21 -3.56 -3.71
C LEU A 151 -3.21 -2.39 -3.62
N PRO A 152 -4.50 -2.62 -3.95
CA PRO A 152 -5.54 -1.64 -3.79
C PRO A 152 -6.13 -1.66 -2.38
N LEU A 153 -6.17 -0.48 -1.79
CA LEU A 153 -6.69 -0.14 -0.49
C LEU A 153 -8.05 0.54 -0.64
N PHE A 154 -9.04 0.04 0.09
CA PHE A 154 -10.35 0.69 0.19
C PHE A 154 -10.49 1.35 1.56
N ASP A 155 -10.74 2.66 1.53
CA ASP A 155 -10.97 3.46 2.73
C ASP A 155 -12.42 3.96 2.73
N PRO A 156 -13.38 3.16 3.23
CA PRO A 156 -14.78 3.53 3.17
C PRO A 156 -15.06 4.78 4.01
N PRO A 157 -15.91 5.70 3.51
CA PRO A 157 -16.43 6.77 4.36
C PRO A 157 -17.15 6.18 5.57
N ARG A 158 -17.17 6.92 6.69
CA ARG A 158 -17.93 6.48 7.87
C ARG A 158 -19.42 6.48 7.53
N HIS A 159 -20.17 5.57 8.14
CA HIS A 159 -21.60 5.37 7.87
C HIS A 159 -22.45 6.64 8.09
N ASP A 160 -22.01 7.51 9.00
CA ASP A 160 -22.64 8.78 9.38
C ASP A 160 -22.14 10.00 8.58
N SER A 161 -21.11 9.83 7.74
CA SER A 161 -20.45 10.96 7.06
C SER A 161 -21.39 11.65 6.08
N ALA A 162 -22.11 10.89 5.25
CA ALA A 162 -23.05 11.45 4.26
C ALA A 162 -24.19 12.23 4.94
N GLU A 163 -24.72 11.70 6.04
CA GLU A 163 -25.79 12.38 6.79
C GLU A 163 -25.27 13.65 7.47
N THR A 164 -24.08 13.59 8.07
CA THR A 164 -23.43 14.74 8.70
C THR A 164 -23.18 15.87 7.70
N ILE A 165 -22.68 15.53 6.50
CA ILE A 165 -22.47 16.48 5.40
C ILE A 165 -23.79 17.12 4.98
N ARG A 166 -24.84 16.31 4.78
CA ARG A 166 -26.17 16.82 4.41
C ARG A 166 -26.71 17.79 5.45
N ARG A 167 -26.64 17.44 6.74
CA ARG A 167 -27.09 18.32 7.83
C ARG A 167 -26.30 19.63 7.90
N ALA A 168 -25.00 19.59 7.68
CA ALA A 168 -24.17 20.80 7.64
C ALA A 168 -24.61 21.72 6.49
N LEU A 169 -24.88 21.17 5.30
CA LEU A 169 -25.38 21.93 4.15
C LEU A 169 -26.78 22.51 4.42
N ASP A 170 -27.69 21.74 5.04
CA ASP A 170 -29.04 22.20 5.44
C ASP A 170 -28.98 23.39 6.41
N LEU A 171 -27.90 23.48 7.21
CA LEU A 171 -27.63 24.60 8.13
C LEU A 171 -26.87 25.77 7.48
N GLY A 172 -26.63 25.72 6.16
CA GLY A 172 -25.90 26.75 5.43
C GLY A 172 -24.38 26.70 5.61
N VAL A 173 -23.82 25.62 6.16
CA VAL A 173 -22.38 25.42 6.34
C VAL A 173 -21.80 24.68 5.13
N SER A 174 -20.90 25.33 4.40
CA SER A 174 -20.19 24.69 3.28
C SER A 174 -19.16 23.67 3.78
N VAL A 175 -19.18 22.46 3.21
CA VAL A 175 -18.19 21.41 3.48
C VAL A 175 -17.26 21.26 2.28
N LYS A 176 -15.94 21.19 2.49
CA LYS A 176 -14.93 20.95 1.45
C LYS A 176 -14.05 19.76 1.82
N MET A 177 -13.76 18.90 0.85
CA MET A 177 -12.85 17.76 1.03
C MET A 177 -11.41 18.23 0.91
N ILE A 178 -10.56 17.82 1.86
CA ILE A 178 -9.10 17.93 1.76
C ILE A 178 -8.56 16.50 1.82
N THR A 179 -7.83 16.08 0.79
CA THR A 179 -7.24 14.74 0.72
C THR A 179 -5.86 14.79 0.07
N GLY A 180 -4.98 13.86 0.47
CA GLY A 180 -3.71 13.60 -0.20
C GLY A 180 -3.80 12.56 -1.33
N ASP A 181 -5.00 12.09 -1.64
CA ASP A 181 -5.26 11.15 -2.74
C ASP A 181 -5.31 11.85 -4.10
N GLN A 182 -5.23 11.03 -5.16
CA GLN A 182 -5.47 11.50 -6.52
C GLN A 182 -6.90 12.04 -6.68
N LEU A 183 -7.06 13.01 -7.59
CA LEU A 183 -8.32 13.68 -7.85
C LEU A 183 -9.47 12.71 -8.18
N ALA A 184 -9.20 11.63 -8.91
CA ALA A 184 -10.19 10.61 -9.24
C ALA A 184 -10.77 9.92 -8.00
N ILE A 185 -9.92 9.57 -7.02
CA ILE A 185 -10.36 8.98 -5.74
C ILE A 185 -11.18 9.99 -4.94
N GLY A 186 -10.72 11.24 -4.88
CA GLY A 186 -11.45 12.32 -4.21
C GLY A 186 -12.84 12.53 -4.80
N LYS A 187 -12.95 12.58 -6.13
CA LYS A 187 -14.23 12.71 -6.85
C LYS A 187 -15.16 11.53 -6.60
N GLU A 188 -14.66 10.30 -6.65
CA GLU A 188 -15.47 9.12 -6.38
C GLU A 188 -15.93 9.08 -4.92
N THR A 189 -15.08 9.47 -3.98
CA THR A 189 -15.43 9.57 -2.55
C THR A 189 -16.47 10.67 -2.32
N GLY A 190 -16.27 11.85 -2.92
CA GLY A 190 -17.22 12.97 -2.86
C GLY A 190 -18.58 12.63 -3.45
N ARG A 191 -18.61 11.88 -4.56
CA ARG A 191 -19.83 11.35 -5.17
C ARG A 191 -20.59 10.44 -4.20
N ARG A 192 -19.90 9.50 -3.54
CA ARG A 192 -20.51 8.60 -2.55
C ARG A 192 -21.02 9.33 -1.30
N LEU A 193 -20.35 10.41 -0.90
CA LEU A 193 -20.70 11.23 0.26
C LEU A 193 -21.78 12.28 -0.02
N GLY A 194 -22.21 12.46 -1.27
CA GLY A 194 -23.18 13.49 -1.65
C GLY A 194 -22.60 14.91 -1.67
N MET A 195 -21.27 15.06 -1.74
CA MET A 195 -20.58 16.36 -1.81
C MET A 195 -20.48 16.92 -3.24
N GLY A 196 -20.87 16.12 -4.24
CA GLY A 196 -20.60 16.41 -5.65
C GLY A 196 -19.16 16.10 -6.06
N THR A 197 -18.80 16.47 -7.30
CA THR A 197 -17.50 16.16 -7.92
C THR A 197 -16.68 17.41 -8.26
N ASN A 198 -17.12 18.58 -7.79
CA ASN A 198 -16.39 19.84 -7.95
C ASN A 198 -15.36 19.96 -6.82
N ILE A 199 -14.24 19.24 -6.99
CA ILE A 199 -13.11 19.13 -6.06
C ILE A 199 -11.86 19.58 -6.78
#